data_AF-A0A2G9M439-F1
#
_entry.id   AF-A0A2G9M439-F1
#
_cell.length_a   1.000
_cell.length_b   1.000
_cell.length_c   1.000
_cell.angle_alpha   90.00
_cell.angle_beta   90.00
_cell.angle_gamma   90.00
#
_symmetry.space_group_name_H-M   'P 1'
#
loop_
_entity.id
_entity.type
_entity.pdbx_description
1 polymer ?
#
loop_
_entity_poly.entity_id
_entity_poly.type
_entity_poly.pdbx_seq_one_letter_code
_entity_poly.pdbx_strand_id
1 'polypeptide(L)' 'MATKRRFWAKPAPLKGSFMVFAMIGFFVSAYLVYPENINYGIALMLVFALMFIASLISMSKAPVVE' A
#
# COMPACT_ATOMS: atom_id res chain seq x y z
N MET A 1 22.01 -19.60 30.82
CA MET A 1 22.15 -19.36 29.36
C MET A 1 20.99 -18.49 28.91
N ALA A 2 21.23 -17.23 28.57
CA ALA A 2 20.18 -16.29 28.19
C ALA A 2 19.99 -16.33 26.66
N THR A 3 18.89 -16.95 26.20
CA THR A 3 18.52 -16.99 24.79
C THR A 3 18.05 -15.60 24.36
N LYS A 4 18.93 -14.84 23.70
CA LYS A 4 18.62 -13.54 23.11
C LYS A 4 17.60 -13.73 21.98
N ARG A 5 16.29 -13.71 22.30
CA ARG A 5 15.23 -13.73 21.29
C ARG A 5 15.38 -12.48 20.42
N ARG A 6 15.92 -12.66 19.20
CA ARG A 6 16.01 -11.60 18.19
C ARG A 6 14.58 -11.14 17.86
N PHE A 7 14.21 -9.97 18.38
CA PHE A 7 12.88 -9.33 18.26
C PHE A 7 12.61 -8.74 16.86
N TRP A 8 13.28 -9.26 15.82
CA TRP A 8 13.13 -8.76 14.45
C TRP A 8 11.95 -9.49 13.84
N ALA A 9 10.82 -8.79 13.77
CA ALA A 9 9.64 -9.27 13.08
C ALA A 9 10.02 -9.68 11.65
N LYS A 10 9.68 -10.91 11.26
CA LYS A 10 9.85 -11.38 9.89
C LYS A 10 9.06 -10.43 8.98
N PRO A 11 9.63 -9.91 7.88
CA PRO A 11 8.88 -9.08 6.95
C PRO A 11 7.75 -9.91 6.38
N ALA A 12 6.53 -9.64 6.84
CA ALA A 12 5.33 -10.28 6.37
C ALA A 12 4.83 -9.56 5.11
N PRO A 13 4.34 -10.29 4.09
CA PRO A 13 3.70 -9.66 2.95
C PRO A 13 2.57 -8.76 3.41
N LEU A 14 2.46 -7.59 2.78
CA LEU A 14 1.35 -6.69 3.01
C LEU A 14 0.05 -7.38 2.61
N LYS A 15 -1.00 -7.25 3.43
CA LYS A 15 -2.30 -7.89 3.16
C LYS A 15 -2.87 -7.38 1.84
N GLY A 16 -3.44 -8.29 1.03
CA GLY A 16 -4.14 -7.98 -0.22
C GLY A 16 -5.22 -6.89 -0.07
N SER A 17 -5.84 -6.78 1.11
CA SER A 17 -6.79 -5.72 1.42
C SER A 17 -6.20 -4.31 1.22
N PHE A 18 -4.92 -4.09 1.51
CA PHE A 18 -4.28 -2.78 1.31
C PHE A 18 -4.23 -2.37 -0.16
N MET A 19 -3.94 -3.31 -1.07
CA MET A 19 -3.98 -3.07 -2.51
C MET A 19 -5.38 -2.68 -2.96
N VAL A 20 -6.42 -3.37 -2.46
CA VAL A 20 -7.82 -3.06 -2.78
C VAL A 20 -8.20 -1.65 -2.30
N PHE A 21 -7.79 -1.26 -1.09
CA PHE A 21 -8.00 0.10 -0.59
C PHE A 21 -7.30 1.16 -1.47
N ALA A 22 -6.08 0.89 -1.93
CA ALA A 22 -5.38 1.80 -2.84
C ALA A 22 -6.11 1.94 -4.19
N MET A 23 -6.65 0.86 -4.74
CA MET A 23 -7.46 0.90 -5.97
C MET A 23 -8.75 1.70 -5.78
N ILE A 24 -9.50 1.44 -4.71
CA ILE A 24 -10.74 2.16 -4.41
C ILE A 24 -10.44 3.65 -4.21
N GLY A 25 -9.40 3.98 -3.42
CA GLY A 25 -8.97 5.36 -3.20
C GLY A 25 -8.60 6.08 -4.49
N PHE A 26 -7.91 5.40 -5.42
CA PHE A 26 -7.59 5.95 -6.73
C PHE A 26 -8.85 6.27 -7.54
N PHE A 27 -9.83 5.35 -7.59
CA PHE A 27 -11.08 5.60 -8.31
C PHE A 27 -11.93 6.70 -7.67
N VAL A 28 -12.03 6.72 -6.33
CA VAL A 28 -12.71 7.80 -5.60
C VAL A 28 -12.06 9.14 -5.91
N SER A 29 -10.73 9.20 -5.92
CA SER A 29 -10.01 10.42 -6.26
C SER A 29 -10.26 10.86 -7.70
N ALA A 30 -10.28 9.93 -8.65
CA ALA A 30 -10.44 10.22 -10.07
C ALA A 30 -11.87 10.67 -10.44
N TYR A 31 -12.89 10.06 -9.83
CA TYR A 31 -14.29 10.32 -10.20
C TYR A 31 -15.03 11.30 -9.29
N LEU A 32 -14.67 11.37 -8.00
CA LEU A 32 -15.37 12.21 -7.02
C LEU A 32 -14.56 13.45 -6.63
N VAL A 33 -13.23 13.33 -6.46
CA VAL A 33 -12.41 14.44 -5.95
C VAL A 33 -11.88 15.33 -7.08
N TYR A 34 -11.40 14.74 -8.16
CA TYR A 34 -10.88 15.49 -9.32
C TYR A 34 -11.85 16.52 -9.91
N PRO A 35 -13.15 16.21 -10.14
CA PRO A 35 -14.08 17.21 -10.69
C PRO A 35 -14.42 18.33 -9.70
N GLU A 36 -14.42 18.05 -8.39
CA GLU A 36 -14.70 19.04 -7.34
C GLU A 36 -13.49 19.94 -7.06
N ASN A 37 -12.29 19.35 -7.00
CA ASN A 37 -11.06 20.08 -6.74
C ASN A 37 -9.86 19.41 -7.40
N ILE A 38 -9.40 20.01 -8.50
CA ILE A 38 -8.30 19.50 -9.34
C ILE A 38 -7.01 19.30 -8.52
N ASN A 39 -6.66 20.25 -7.63
CA ASN A 39 -5.41 20.18 -6.87
C ASN A 39 -5.40 18.96 -5.93
N TYR A 40 -6.48 18.77 -5.17
CA TYR A 40 -6.60 17.62 -4.27
C TYR A 40 -6.80 16.30 -5.03
N GLY A 41 -7.55 16.31 -6.13
CA GLY A 41 -7.78 15.13 -6.96
C GLY A 41 -6.48 14.59 -7.55
N ILE A 42 -5.65 15.45 -8.13
CA ILE A 42 -4.35 15.04 -8.69
C ILE A 42 -3.41 14.55 -7.58
N ALA A 43 -3.34 15.28 -6.45
CA ALA A 43 -2.48 14.90 -5.33
C ALA A 43 -2.85 13.51 -4.77
N LEU A 44 -4.14 13.26 -4.53
CA LEU A 44 -4.62 11.99 -4.03
C LEU A 44 -4.48 10.86 -5.06
N MET A 45 -4.73 11.11 -6.35
CA MET A 45 -4.47 10.13 -7.40
C MET A 45 -3.00 9.69 -7.42
N LEU A 46 -2.06 10.63 -7.28
CA LEU A 46 -0.63 10.34 -7.18
C LEU A 46 -0.30 9.50 -5.95
N VAL A 47 -0.83 9.87 -4.78
CA VAL A 47 -0.61 9.13 -3.54
C VAL A 47 -1.14 7.69 -3.65
N PHE A 48 -2.37 7.50 -4.15
CA PHE A 48 -2.95 6.16 -4.31
C PHE A 48 -2.23 5.33 -5.37
N ALA A 49 -1.75 5.95 -6.46
CA ALA A 49 -0.91 5.28 -7.45
C ALA A 49 0.42 4.79 -6.86
N LEU A 50 1.08 5.62 -6.05
CA LEU A 50 2.30 5.23 -5.34
C LEU A 50 2.05 4.13 -4.31
N MET A 51 0.96 4.22 -3.54
CA MET A 51 0.55 3.17 -2.61
C MET A 51 0.27 1.85 -3.33
N PHE A 52 -0.35 1.88 -4.50
CA PHE A 52 -0.59 0.71 -5.32
C PHE A 52 0.73 0.06 -5.77
N ILE A 53 1.67 0.83 -6.32
CA ILE A 53 2.99 0.35 -6.72
C ILE A 53 3.75 -0.23 -5.52
N ALA A 54 3.74 0.46 -4.38
CA ALA A 54 4.38 -0.01 -3.15
C ALA A 54 3.78 -1.36 -2.68
N SER A 55 2.46 -1.53 -2.81
CA SER A 55 1.79 -2.79 -2.46
C SER A 55 2.23 -3.95 -3.36
N LEU A 56 2.38 -3.72 -4.67
CA LEU A 56 2.86 -4.74 -5.62
C LEU A 56 4.30 -5.16 -5.29
N ILE A 57 5.17 -4.19 -5.00
CA ILE A 57 6.57 -4.45 -4.63
C ILE A 57 6.63 -5.24 -3.32
N SER A 58 5.84 -4.85 -2.33
CA SER A 58 5.82 -5.51 -1.02
C SER A 58 5.34 -6.95 -1.09
N MET A 59 4.32 -7.24 -1.91
CA MET A 59 3.84 -8.61 -2.10
C MET A 59 4.82 -9.47 -2.90
N SER A 60 5.53 -8.88 -3.88
CA SER A 60 6.47 -9.62 -4.74
C SER A 60 7.82 -9.93 -4.07
N LYS A 61 8.25 -9.11 -3.10
CA LYS A 61 9.56 -9.25 -2.45
C LYS A 61 9.50 -9.81 -1.02
N ALA A 62 8.30 -10.14 -0.52
CA ALA A 62 8.16 -10.75 0.79
C ALA A 62 8.66 -12.21 0.75
N PRO A 63 9.47 -12.64 1.73
CA PRO A 63 9.91 -14.03 1.80
C PRO A 63 8.70 -14.94 2.00
N VAL A 64 8.50 -15.87 1.07
CA VAL A 64 7.62 -17.02 1.27
C VAL A 64 8.31 -17.88 2.32
N VAL A 65 7.96 -17.67 3.58
CA VAL A 65 8.38 -18.56 4.66
C VAL A 65 7.49 -19.79 4.54
N GLU A 66 7.94 -20.79 3.78
CA GLU A 66 7.50 -22.18 4.00
C GLU A 66 8.00 -22.68 5.36
#